data_AF-R9MH36-F1
#
_entry.id   AF-R9MH36-F1
#
_cell.length_a   1.000
_cell.length_b   1.000
_cell.length_c   1.000
_cell.angle_alpha   90.00
_cell.angle_beta   90.00
_cell.angle_gamma   90.00
#
_symmetry.space_group_name_H-M   'P 1'
#
loop_
_entity.id
_entity.type
_entity.pdbx_description
1 polymer ?
#
loop_
_entity_poly.entity_id
_entity_poly.type
_entity_poly.pdbx_seq_one_letter_code
_entity_poly.pdbx_strand_id
1 'polypeptide(L)'
;MESRILREGYVRFGGEGAETCRAQLGKARLPLPYYISEMLGKETLDTRNRSISKGSHGSSSTSYQQTGRELLTPDEVRAMDNTYAIVFIRGERPVIDKKYDILKHPNIKLTEDGGAAPYIHHPGLTFAQEDLSLPFEGLDNIIIIDEEELSNEKDR
;
A
#
# COMPACT_ATOMS: atom_id res chain seq x y z
N MET A 1 17.28 -17.34 1.11
CA MET A 1 17.08 -15.96 1.62
C MET A 1 15.64 -15.59 1.33
N GLU A 2 14.75 -15.97 2.24
CA GLU A 2 13.32 -15.71 2.13
C GLU A 2 13.08 -14.21 2.22
N SER A 3 12.67 -13.60 1.10
CA SER A 3 12.14 -12.25 1.11
C SER A 3 10.85 -12.29 1.90
N ARG A 4 10.94 -11.89 3.17
CA ARG A 4 9.85 -11.47 4.03
C ARG A 4 9.22 -10.24 3.37
N ILE A 5 8.39 -10.47 2.35
CA ILE A 5 7.65 -9.42 1.65
C ILE A 5 6.72 -8.80 2.69
N LEU A 6 7.13 -7.63 3.13
CA LEU A 6 6.43 -6.79 4.08
C LEU A 6 4.99 -6.61 3.58
N ARG A 7 4.05 -6.55 4.53
CA ARG A 7 2.66 -6.13 4.31
C ARG A 7 2.64 -4.66 3.88
N GLU A 8 3.16 -4.35 2.70
CA GLU A 8 3.11 -3.03 2.08
C GLU A 8 1.70 -2.86 1.52
N GLY A 9 0.93 -1.97 2.14
CA GLY A 9 -0.32 -1.50 1.57
C GLY A 9 -0.02 -0.53 0.44
N TYR A 10 0.22 -1.04 -0.77
CA TYR A 10 0.27 -0.20 -1.97
C TYR A 10 -1.17 0.11 -2.40
N VAL A 11 -1.58 1.39 -2.35
CA VAL A 11 -2.87 1.82 -2.91
C VAL A 11 -2.66 2.27 -4.35
N ARG A 12 -3.07 1.43 -5.31
CA ARG A 12 -3.12 1.77 -6.74
C ARG A 12 -4.26 2.75 -7.00
N PHE A 13 -3.91 3.97 -7.37
CA PHE A 13 -4.81 4.88 -8.09
C PHE A 13 -4.62 4.68 -9.59
N GLY A 14 -5.72 4.47 -10.34
CA GLY A 14 -5.72 4.49 -11.81
C GLY A 14 -6.07 3.19 -12.53
N GLY A 15 -7.08 2.45 -12.08
CA GLY A 15 -7.69 1.35 -12.84
C GLY A 15 -9.21 1.36 -12.70
N GLU A 16 -9.92 1.16 -13.81
CA GLU A 16 -11.37 0.93 -13.84
C GLU A 16 -11.69 -0.23 -12.87
N GLY A 17 -12.25 0.06 -11.70
CA GLY A 17 -12.57 -0.93 -10.67
C GLY A 17 -11.99 -0.66 -9.27
N ALA A 18 -11.20 0.39 -9.06
CA ALA A 18 -10.61 0.71 -7.75
C ALA A 18 -11.55 1.50 -6.81
N GLU A 19 -12.83 1.16 -6.73
CA GLU A 19 -13.81 1.99 -5.99
C GLU A 19 -14.01 1.59 -4.53
N THR A 20 -13.50 0.42 -4.10
CA THR A 20 -13.74 -0.05 -2.72
C THR A 20 -12.49 -0.65 -2.07
N CYS A 21 -11.99 0.01 -1.03
CA CYS A 21 -11.08 -0.63 -0.09
C CYS A 21 -11.88 -1.69 0.70
N ARG A 22 -11.33 -2.91 0.82
CA ARG A 22 -11.70 -3.84 1.89
C ARG A 22 -11.06 -3.34 3.19
N ALA A 23 -11.70 -2.35 3.81
CA ALA A 23 -11.32 -1.92 5.16
C ALA A 23 -11.76 -2.98 6.19
N GLN A 24 -10.94 -3.11 7.23
CA GLN A 24 -11.05 -3.99 8.41
C GLN A 24 -12.48 -4.37 8.82
N LEU A 25 -12.66 -5.65 9.21
CA LEU A 25 -13.89 -6.22 9.76
C LEU A 25 -14.47 -5.28 10.84
N GLY A 26 -15.56 -4.56 10.54
CA GLY A 26 -16.30 -3.74 11.50
C GLY A 26 -16.35 -2.23 11.27
N LYS A 27 -15.64 -1.65 10.28
CA LYS A 27 -15.85 -0.24 9.89
C LYS A 27 -16.74 -0.12 8.64
N ALA A 28 -17.62 0.88 8.62
CA ALA A 28 -18.41 1.23 7.45
C ALA A 28 -17.50 1.49 6.24
N ARG A 29 -17.93 1.03 5.05
CA ARG A 29 -17.14 1.11 3.82
C ARG A 29 -17.01 2.57 3.39
N LEU A 30 -15.85 3.18 3.64
CA LEU A 30 -15.52 4.52 3.14
C LEU A 30 -14.96 4.43 1.70
N PRO A 31 -15.22 5.44 0.84
CA PRO A 31 -14.59 5.51 -0.48
C PRO A 31 -13.08 5.78 -0.34
N LEU A 32 -12.27 5.26 -1.28
CA LEU A 32 -10.80 5.37 -1.22
C LEU A 32 -10.28 6.80 -0.96
N PRO A 33 -10.77 7.85 -1.65
CA PRO A 33 -10.20 9.18 -1.49
C PRO A 33 -10.44 9.77 -0.10
N TYR A 34 -11.59 9.47 0.52
CA TYR A 34 -11.88 9.89 1.90
C TYR A 34 -11.01 9.15 2.90
N TYR A 35 -10.82 7.84 2.71
CA TYR A 35 -9.93 7.04 3.54
C TYR A 35 -8.49 7.55 3.49
N ILE A 36 -8.03 8.00 2.33
CA ILE A 36 -6.65 8.47 2.12
C ILE A 36 -6.45 9.86 2.71
N SER A 37 -7.41 10.78 2.55
CA SER A 37 -7.38 12.08 3.25
C SER A 37 -7.32 11.88 4.77
N GLU A 38 -8.13 10.95 5.32
CA GLU A 38 -8.12 10.64 6.75
C GLU A 38 -6.75 10.08 7.22
N MET A 39 -6.10 9.23 6.42
CA MET A 39 -4.77 8.70 6.73
C MET A 39 -3.64 9.74 6.64
N LEU A 40 -3.74 10.71 5.73
CA LEU A 40 -2.76 11.80 5.60
C LEU A 40 -2.84 12.78 6.77
N GLY A 41 -4.04 12.97 7.30
CA GLY A 41 -4.30 13.86 8.43
C GLY A 41 -4.43 15.32 8.02
N LYS A 42 -4.17 16.22 8.97
CA LYS A 42 -4.39 17.66 8.83
C LYS A 42 -3.10 18.44 9.01
N GLU A 43 -2.94 19.48 8.20
CA GLU A 43 -1.95 20.53 8.39
C GLU A 43 -2.54 21.71 9.16
N THR A 44 -1.67 22.43 9.86
CA THR A 44 -2.04 23.68 10.53
C THR A 44 -1.72 24.86 9.61
N LEU A 45 -2.74 25.60 9.20
CA LEU A 45 -2.60 26.83 8.44
C LEU A 45 -2.81 28.05 9.34
N ASP A 46 -1.85 28.97 9.35
CA ASP A 46 -2.00 30.27 10.01
C ASP A 46 -2.51 31.31 9.00
N THR A 47 -3.73 31.80 9.23
CA THR A 47 -4.39 32.80 8.39
C THR A 47 -4.17 34.18 9.00
N ARG A 48 -3.58 35.09 8.22
CA ARG A 48 -3.37 36.49 8.61
C ARG A 48 -4.34 37.40 7.88
N ASN A 49 -5.31 37.95 8.61
CA ASN A 49 -6.23 38.94 8.06
C ASN A 49 -5.70 40.35 8.34
N ARG A 50 -5.54 41.16 7.30
CA ARG A 50 -5.10 42.55 7.40
C ARG A 50 -6.21 43.49 6.96
N SER A 51 -6.72 44.28 7.89
CA SER A 51 -7.74 45.29 7.61
C SER A 51 -7.07 46.66 7.60
N ILE A 52 -7.20 47.39 6.50
CA ILE A 52 -6.63 48.74 6.33
C ILE A 52 -7.79 49.70 6.08
N SER A 53 -7.94 50.71 6.93
CA SER A 53 -8.86 51.82 6.69
C SER A 53 -8.12 52.97 6.00
N LYS A 54 -8.69 53.50 4.91
CA LYS A 54 -8.11 54.61 4.14
C LYS A 54 -9.00 55.85 4.32
N GLY A 55 -8.72 56.64 5.35
CA GLY A 55 -9.34 57.93 5.64
C GLY A 55 -8.30 58.96 6.09
N SER A 56 -8.74 60.16 6.50
CA SER A 56 -7.86 61.27 6.96
C SER A 56 -6.92 60.87 8.11
N HIS A 57 -7.30 59.90 8.94
CA HIS A 57 -6.42 59.16 9.85
C HIS A 57 -6.56 57.66 9.55
N GLY A 58 -5.64 57.11 8.77
CA GLY A 58 -5.65 55.68 8.43
C GLY A 58 -5.26 54.80 9.61
N SER A 59 -5.99 53.70 9.82
CA SER A 59 -5.67 52.66 10.79
C SER A 59 -5.44 51.32 10.08
N SER A 60 -4.51 50.50 10.58
CA SER A 60 -4.26 49.15 10.09
C SER A 60 -4.31 48.19 11.27
N SER A 61 -5.14 47.15 11.17
CA SER A 61 -5.16 46.05 12.14
C SER A 61 -4.77 44.74 11.46
N THR A 62 -4.13 43.84 12.22
CA THR A 62 -3.77 42.50 11.76
C THR A 62 -4.25 41.48 12.78
N SER A 63 -5.03 40.50 12.35
CA SER A 63 -5.44 39.35 13.16
C SER A 63 -4.81 38.06 12.63
N TYR A 64 -4.46 37.16 13.55
CA TYR A 64 -3.89 35.84 13.28
C TYR A 64 -4.88 34.77 13.73
N GLN A 65 -5.10 33.75 12.90
CA GLN A 65 -6.06 32.67 13.15
C GLN A 65 -5.47 31.35 12.66
N GLN A 66 -5.31 30.38 13.56
CA GLN A 66 -4.88 29.04 13.18
C GLN A 66 -6.09 28.16 12.85
N THR A 67 -6.05 27.52 11.68
CA THR A 67 -7.10 26.62 11.18
C THR A 67 -6.47 25.28 10.79
N GLY A 68 -7.16 24.17 11.08
CA GLY A 68 -6.75 22.85 10.62
C GLY A 68 -7.35 22.54 9.26
N ARG A 69 -6.50 22.37 8.23
CA ARG A 69 -6.90 21.96 6.88
C ARG A 69 -6.44 20.52 6.64
N GLU A 70 -7.20 19.73 5.90
CA GLU A 70 -6.72 18.43 5.40
C GLU A 70 -5.50 18.63 4.51
N LEU A 71 -4.46 17.82 4.71
CA LEU A 71 -3.20 17.95 3.96
C LEU A 71 -3.41 17.71 2.46
N LEU A 72 -4.36 16.83 2.12
CA LEU A 72 -4.84 16.62 0.77
C LEU A 72 -6.33 16.26 0.83
N THR A 73 -7.18 17.14 0.30
CA THR A 73 -8.63 16.95 0.33
C THR A 73 -9.03 15.77 -0.56
N PRO A 74 -10.17 15.10 -0.30
CA PRO A 74 -10.60 13.96 -1.09
C PRO A 74 -10.83 14.30 -2.58
N ASP A 75 -11.11 15.57 -2.89
CA ASP A 75 -11.22 16.06 -4.28
C ASP A 75 -9.84 16.20 -4.94
N GLU A 76 -8.86 16.77 -4.23
CA GLU A 76 -7.46 16.83 -4.67
C GLU A 76 -6.88 15.41 -4.86
N VAL A 77 -7.24 14.44 -4.01
CA VAL A 77 -6.82 13.03 -4.16
C VAL A 77 -7.37 12.43 -5.45
N ARG A 78 -8.61 12.77 -5.84
CA ARG A 78 -9.25 12.28 -7.07
C ARG A 78 -8.68 12.92 -8.32
N ALA A 79 -8.32 14.20 -8.24
CA ALA A 79 -7.76 14.97 -9.35
C ALA A 79 -6.23 14.79 -9.51
N MET A 80 -5.58 14.09 -8.58
CA MET A 80 -4.15 13.83 -8.61
C MET A 80 -3.73 13.09 -9.89
N ASP A 81 -2.65 13.57 -10.53
CA ASP A 81 -2.13 12.96 -11.76
C ASP A 81 -1.69 11.50 -11.52
N ASN A 82 -2.07 10.64 -12.45
CA ASN A 82 -1.81 9.21 -12.41
C ASN A 82 -0.31 8.88 -12.43
N THR A 83 0.56 9.82 -12.81
CA THR A 83 2.02 9.64 -12.74
C THR A 83 2.56 9.65 -11.31
N TYR A 84 1.82 10.20 -10.34
CA TYR A 84 2.22 10.28 -8.94
C TYR A 84 1.58 9.18 -8.08
N ALA A 85 2.24 8.85 -6.97
CA ALA A 85 1.79 7.92 -5.96
C ALA A 85 2.07 8.48 -4.56
N ILE A 86 1.16 8.18 -3.64
CA ILE A 86 1.32 8.46 -2.21
C ILE A 86 1.87 7.19 -1.55
N VAL A 87 3.00 7.31 -0.87
CA VAL A 87 3.68 6.19 -0.22
C VAL A 87 3.60 6.34 1.29
N PHE A 88 3.12 5.29 1.96
CA PHE A 88 3.05 5.20 3.41
C PHE A 88 4.12 4.24 3.93
N ILE A 89 5.21 4.80 4.47
CA ILE A 89 6.27 4.05 5.13
C ILE A 89 6.01 4.08 6.65
N ARG A 90 6.13 2.93 7.31
CA ARG A 90 6.00 2.83 8.76
C ARG A 90 7.03 3.73 9.45
N GLY A 91 6.57 4.61 10.33
CA GLY A 91 7.44 5.49 11.12
C GLY A 91 7.86 6.77 10.40
N GLU A 92 7.50 6.93 9.13
CA GLU A 92 7.83 8.12 8.35
C GLU A 92 6.58 8.92 7.96
N ARG A 93 6.81 10.19 7.62
CA ARG A 93 5.75 11.02 7.04
C ARG A 93 5.38 10.51 5.65
N PRO A 94 4.11 10.59 5.23
CA PRO A 94 3.71 10.22 3.89
C PRO A 94 4.46 11.06 2.85
N VAL A 95 4.88 10.40 1.77
CA VAL A 95 5.64 11.04 0.67
C VAL A 95 4.87 10.90 -0.63
N ILE A 96 4.92 11.95 -1.45
CA ILE A 96 4.43 11.93 -2.83
C ILE A 96 5.64 11.72 -3.73
N ASP A 97 5.62 10.65 -4.51
CA ASP A 97 6.68 10.33 -5.48
C ASP A 97 6.09 9.90 -6.83
N LYS A 98 6.90 9.93 -7.88
CA LYS A 98 6.49 9.45 -9.20
C LYS A 98 6.48 7.93 -9.24
N LYS A 99 5.46 7.36 -9.88
CA LYS A 99 5.41 5.92 -10.16
C LYS A 99 6.62 5.52 -11.00
N TYR A 100 7.13 4.32 -10.73
CA TYR A 100 8.23 3.76 -11.51
C TYR A 100 7.79 3.50 -12.96
N ASP A 101 8.63 3.91 -13.90
CA ASP A 101 8.42 3.70 -15.34
C ASP A 101 8.75 2.24 -15.70
N ILE A 102 7.72 1.46 -16.02
CA ILE A 102 7.82 0.03 -16.30
C ILE A 102 8.80 -0.29 -17.44
N LEU A 103 8.93 0.62 -18.41
CA LEU A 103 9.79 0.41 -19.59
C LEU A 103 11.28 0.46 -19.25
N LYS A 104 11.63 1.06 -18.11
CA LYS A 104 13.01 1.16 -17.62
C LYS A 104 13.43 -0.03 -16.76
N HIS A 105 12.50 -0.94 -16.45
CA HIS A 105 12.80 -2.06 -15.59
C HIS A 105 13.84 -2.99 -16.24
N PRO A 106 14.90 -3.44 -15.53
CA PRO A 106 15.94 -4.30 -16.12
C PRO A 106 15.40 -5.59 -16.75
N ASN A 107 14.31 -6.13 -16.19
CA ASN A 107 13.68 -7.37 -16.64
C ASN A 107 12.49 -7.13 -17.58
N ILE A 108 12.36 -5.96 -18.22
CA ILE A 108 11.26 -5.69 -19.16
C ILE A 108 11.18 -6.72 -20.30
N LYS A 109 12.32 -7.29 -20.70
CA LYS A 109 12.43 -8.35 -21.73
C LYS A 109 11.59 -9.61 -21.42
N LEU A 110 11.20 -9.82 -20.17
CA LEU A 110 10.39 -10.97 -19.74
C LEU A 110 8.89 -10.66 -19.73
N THR A 111 8.50 -9.41 -19.96
CA THR A 111 7.12 -8.97 -20.05
C THR A 111 6.70 -8.85 -21.52
N GLU A 112 5.39 -8.91 -21.77
CA GLU A 112 4.80 -8.72 -23.10
C GLU A 112 5.29 -7.42 -23.77
N ASP A 113 5.37 -6.33 -22.99
CA ASP A 113 5.86 -5.02 -23.44
C ASP A 113 7.33 -5.04 -23.92
N GLY A 114 8.13 -5.98 -23.44
CA GLY A 114 9.54 -6.17 -23.84
C GLY A 114 9.76 -7.26 -24.88
N GLY A 115 8.68 -7.83 -25.44
CA GLY A 115 8.74 -8.84 -26.50
C GLY A 115 8.68 -10.28 -26.03
N ALA A 116 8.38 -10.55 -24.75
CA ALA A 116 8.11 -11.91 -24.28
C ALA A 116 6.75 -12.42 -24.80
N ALA A 117 6.62 -13.74 -24.91
CA ALA A 117 5.34 -14.36 -25.25
C ALA A 117 4.28 -14.03 -24.18
N PRO A 118 3.04 -13.72 -24.59
CA PRO A 118 1.95 -13.44 -23.66
C PRO A 118 1.73 -14.52 -22.63
N TYR A 119 1.39 -14.12 -21.41
CA TYR A 119 1.06 -15.08 -20.36
C TYR A 119 -0.31 -15.72 -20.66
N ILE A 120 -0.29 -16.97 -21.12
CA ILE A 120 -1.52 -17.74 -21.37
C ILE A 120 -1.91 -18.43 -20.07
N HIS A 121 -2.85 -17.82 -19.34
CA HIS A 121 -3.45 -18.46 -18.16
C HIS A 121 -4.31 -19.65 -18.60
N HIS A 122 -3.91 -20.86 -18.20
CA HIS A 122 -4.69 -22.09 -18.38
C HIS A 122 -5.44 -22.41 -17.07
N PRO A 123 -6.70 -21.94 -16.89
CA PRO A 123 -7.48 -22.29 -15.71
C PRO A 123 -7.78 -23.79 -15.73
N GLY A 124 -7.17 -24.56 -14.83
CA GLY A 124 -7.38 -26.02 -14.75
C GLY A 124 -6.23 -26.83 -14.15
N LEU A 125 -5.03 -26.27 -14.03
CA LEU A 125 -3.96 -26.88 -13.24
C LEU A 125 -4.23 -26.57 -11.76
N THR A 126 -4.97 -27.46 -11.10
CA THR A 126 -5.00 -27.51 -9.65
C THR A 126 -3.56 -27.69 -9.19
N PHE A 127 -2.95 -26.71 -8.53
CA PHE A 127 -1.62 -26.83 -7.92
C PHE A 127 -1.58 -27.85 -6.75
N ALA A 128 -2.55 -28.76 -6.69
CA ALA A 128 -2.47 -29.97 -5.89
C ALA A 128 -1.41 -30.85 -6.55
N GLN A 129 -0.18 -30.77 -6.05
CA GLN A 129 0.82 -31.81 -6.31
C GLN A 129 0.24 -33.15 -5.85
N GLU A 130 0.30 -34.17 -6.70
CA GLU A 130 -0.06 -35.55 -6.37
C GLU A 130 0.92 -36.18 -5.36
N ASP A 131 1.95 -35.45 -4.90
CA ASP A 131 3.00 -35.94 -3.99
C ASP A 131 2.53 -36.22 -2.54
N LEU A 132 1.22 -36.15 -2.26
CA LEU A 132 0.60 -36.68 -1.05
C LEU A 132 -0.37 -37.83 -1.35
N SER A 133 -0.18 -38.57 -2.44
CA SER A 133 -0.86 -39.84 -2.68
C SER A 133 -0.23 -41.00 -1.88
N LEU A 134 0.14 -40.78 -0.62
CA LEU A 134 0.39 -41.89 0.28
C LEU A 134 -0.98 -42.39 0.75
N PRO A 135 -1.37 -43.65 0.49
CA PRO A 135 -2.54 -44.21 1.15
C PRO A 135 -2.25 -44.18 2.66
N PHE A 136 -3.03 -43.38 3.40
CA PHE A 136 -2.97 -43.37 4.84
C PHE A 136 -3.55 -44.70 5.35
N GLU A 137 -2.70 -45.73 5.44
CA GLU A 137 -3.07 -47.05 5.93
C GLU A 137 -3.11 -47.11 7.47
N GLY A 138 -2.63 -46.07 8.15
CA GLY A 138 -2.67 -45.94 9.61
C GLY A 138 -1.55 -45.06 10.16
N LEU A 139 -1.61 -44.75 11.45
CA LEU A 139 -0.54 -44.02 12.17
C LEU A 139 0.69 -44.90 12.43
N ASP A 140 0.61 -46.18 12.11
CA ASP A 140 1.60 -47.21 12.41
C ASP A 140 2.95 -46.97 11.72
N ASN A 141 2.96 -46.17 10.64
CA ASN A 141 4.16 -45.80 9.88
C ASN A 141 4.76 -44.44 10.29
N ILE A 142 4.19 -43.76 11.28
CA ILE A 142 4.72 -42.50 11.80
C ILE A 142 5.66 -42.81 12.95
N ILE A 143 6.96 -42.68 12.69
CA ILE A 143 7.98 -42.72 13.73
C ILE A 143 8.08 -41.30 14.31
N ILE A 144 7.62 -41.12 15.55
CA ILE A 144 7.85 -39.89 16.29
C ILE A 144 9.32 -39.93 16.72
N ILE A 145 10.15 -39.14 16.05
CA ILE A 145 11.54 -38.98 16.43
C ILE A 145 11.58 -38.01 17.59
N ASP A 146 11.86 -38.50 18.79
CA ASP A 146 12.11 -37.64 19.94
C ASP A 146 13.44 -36.90 19.75
N GLU A 147 13.50 -35.62 20.16
CA GLU A 147 14.65 -34.72 19.94
C GLU A 147 15.97 -35.25 20.53
N GLU A 148 15.92 -36.24 21.43
CA GLU A 148 17.08 -36.86 22.07
C GLU A 148 17.89 -37.78 21.13
N GLU A 149 17.25 -38.47 20.16
CA GLU A 149 17.92 -39.42 19.25
C GLU A 149 18.70 -38.73 18.10
N LEU A 150 18.30 -37.52 17.70
CA LEU A 150 19.01 -36.70 16.69
C LEU A 150 20.37 -36.16 17.20
N SER A 151 20.59 -36.17 18.51
CA SER A 151 21.82 -35.67 19.12
C SER A 151 22.96 -36.70 19.13
N ASN A 152 22.65 -38.00 19.10
CA ASN A 152 23.64 -39.07 19.17
C ASN A 152 24.24 -39.50 17.82
N GLU A 153 23.71 -39.01 16.70
CA GLU A 153 24.23 -39.32 15.35
C GLU A 153 25.26 -38.30 14.84
N LYS A 154 25.47 -37.20 15.58
CA LYS A 154 26.49 -36.18 15.24
C LYS A 154 27.88 -36.44 15.81
N ASP A 155 28.02 -37.40 16.72
CA ASP A 155 29.29 -37.74 17.38
C ASP A 155 29.89 -39.09 16.93
N ARG A 156 29.58 -39.54 15.70
CA ARG A 156 30.26 -40.68 15.06
C ARG A 156 30.84 -40.35 13.70
#